data_AF-A0A927PG85-F1
#
_entry.id   AF-A0A927PG85-F1
#
_cell.length_a   1.000
_cell.length_b   1.000
_cell.length_c   1.000
_cell.angle_alpha   90.00
_cell.angle_beta   90.00
_cell.angle_gamma   90.00
#
_symmetry.space_group_name_H-M   'P 1'
#
loop_
_entity.id
_entity.type
_entity.pdbx_description
1 polymer ?
#
loop_
_entity_poly.entity_id
_entity_poly.type
_entity_poly.pdbx_seq_one_letter_code
_entity_poly.pdbx_strand_id
1 'polypeptide(L)' 'MHDTLPTAPSRYEVRTALLWALEHDRDALLEHRETTQRSSWEAARGAADRHLVRRWRASDLVPGA' A
#
# COMPACT_ATOMS: atom_id res chain seq x y z
N MET A 1 -3.22 -26.42 1.83
CA MET A 1 -4.05 -25.21 1.79
C MET A 1 -3.14 -24.09 1.32
N HIS A 2 -3.17 -23.78 0.03
CA HIS A 2 -2.38 -22.68 -0.52
C HIS A 2 -3.13 -21.40 -0.21
N ASP A 3 -2.72 -20.68 0.84
CA ASP A 3 -3.01 -19.26 0.98
C ASP A 3 -2.29 -18.51 -0.15
N THR A 4 -2.79 -18.64 -1.37
CA THR A 4 -2.48 -17.71 -2.45
C THR A 4 -3.16 -16.40 -2.11
N LEU A 5 -2.55 -15.66 -1.17
CA LEU A 5 -2.84 -14.24 -0.99
C LEU A 5 -2.78 -13.61 -2.39
N PRO A 6 -3.81 -12.87 -2.80
CA PRO A 6 -3.85 -12.31 -4.15
C PRO A 6 -2.56 -11.53 -4.41
N THR A 7 -1.83 -11.93 -5.46
CA THR A 7 -0.50 -11.42 -5.83
C THR A 7 -0.48 -9.91 -6.06
N ALA A 8 -1.65 -9.29 -6.26
CA ALA A 8 -1.84 -7.86 -6.36
C ALA A 8 -2.97 -7.40 -5.40
N PRO A 9 -2.77 -6.29 -4.67
CA PRO A 9 -3.81 -5.70 -3.84
C PRO A 9 -4.96 -5.21 -4.71
N SER A 10 -6.18 -5.38 -4.22
CA SER A 10 -7.37 -4.84 -4.87
C SER A 10 -7.34 -3.30 -4.84
N ARG A 11 -8.05 -2.67 -5.79
CA ARG A 11 -8.21 -1.21 -5.79
C ARG A 11 -8.82 -0.69 -4.49
N TYR A 12 -9.67 -1.48 -3.85
CA TYR A 12 -10.26 -1.14 -2.55
C TYR A 12 -9.19 -1.07 -1.46
N GLU A 13 -8.33 -2.09 -1.35
CA GLU A 13 -7.26 -2.12 -0.37
C GLU A 13 -6.24 -0.99 -0.58
N VAL A 14 -5.88 -0.70 -1.83
CA VAL A 14 -5.00 0.44 -2.15
C VAL A 14 -5.65 1.74 -1.72
N ARG A 15 -6.94 1.94 -2.00
CA ARG A 15 -7.68 3.14 -1.58
C ARG A 15 -7.71 3.28 -0.05
N THR A 16 -8.00 2.19 0.67
CA THR A 16 -8.03 2.21 2.14
C THR A 16 -6.65 2.49 2.71
N ALA A 17 -5.59 1.89 2.16
CA ALA A 17 -4.22 2.14 2.59
C ALA A 17 -3.77 3.58 2.30
N LEU A 18 -4.22 4.19 1.21
CA LEU A 18 -3.99 5.61 0.91
C LEU A 18 -4.68 6.54 1.93
N LEU A 19 -5.92 6.22 2.32
CA LEU A 19 -6.64 6.99 3.34
C LEU A 19 -5.98 6.84 4.71
N TRP A 20 -5.56 5.63 5.08
CA TRP A 20 -4.79 5.41 6.30
C TRP A 20 -3.48 6.21 6.29
N ALA A 21 -2.73 6.20 5.18
CA ALA A 21 -1.47 6.92 5.06
C ALA A 21 -1.66 8.45 5.13
N LEU A 22 -2.77 8.97 4.60
CA LEU A 22 -3.13 10.39 4.74
C LEU A 22 -3.28 10.80 6.21
N GLU A 23 -3.77 9.90 7.06
CA GLU A 23 -4.07 10.18 8.46
C GLU A 23 -2.91 9.84 9.40
N HIS A 24 -2.13 8.78 9.10
CA HIS A 24 -1.19 8.18 10.04
C HIS A 24 0.26 8.10 9.54
N ASP A 25 0.49 8.12 8.23
CA ASP A 25 1.82 7.87 7.65
C ASP A 25 2.03 8.65 6.35
N ARG A 26 2.31 9.95 6.51
CA ARG A 26 2.53 10.87 5.40
C ARG A 26 3.74 10.50 4.54
N ASP A 27 4.75 9.86 5.14
CA ASP A 27 5.96 9.44 4.43
C ASP A 27 5.66 8.31 3.45
N ALA A 28 4.86 7.32 3.87
CA ALA A 28 4.38 6.26 2.99
C ALA A 28 3.57 6.81 1.79
N LEU A 29 2.80 7.88 2.01
CA LEU A 29 2.05 8.56 0.93
C LEU A 29 2.98 9.27 -0.06
N LEU A 30 4.02 9.96 0.42
CA LEU A 30 4.98 10.66 -0.43
C LEU A 30 5.80 9.67 -1.28
N GLU A 31 6.28 8.59 -0.68
CA GLU A 31 7.02 7.53 -1.38
C GLU A 31 6.20 6.86 -2.50
N HIS A 32 4.92 6.57 -2.20
CA HIS A 32 3.97 6.04 -3.20
C HIS A 32 3.77 7.02 -4.36
N ARG A 33 3.60 8.32 -4.05
CA ARG A 33 3.42 9.37 -5.04
C ARG A 33 4.65 9.58 -5.90
N GLU A 34 5.84 9.60 -5.32
CA GLU A 34 7.09 9.71 -6.09
C GLU A 34 7.26 8.56 -7.07
N THR A 35 6.99 7.33 -6.62
CA THR A 35 7.11 6.13 -7.44
C THR A 35 6.12 6.14 -8.61
N THR A 36 4.86 6.52 -8.34
CA THR A 36 3.80 6.57 -9.35
C THR A 36 3.93 7.75 -10.32
N GLN A 37 4.55 8.86 -9.91
CA GLN A 37 4.82 10.00 -10.79
C GLN A 37 6.07 9.82 -11.65
N ARG A 38 7.11 9.16 -11.13
CA ARG A 38 8.37 8.96 -11.88
C ARG A 38 8.33 7.75 -12.81
N SER A 39 7.44 6.80 -12.58
CA SER A 39 7.39 5.55 -13.35
C SER A 39 6.11 5.48 -14.19
N SER A 40 6.26 5.48 -15.52
CA SER A 40 5.17 5.15 -16.45
C SER A 40 4.84 3.65 -16.51
N TRP A 41 5.58 2.83 -15.76
CA TRP A 41 5.51 1.38 -15.81
C TRP A 41 4.54 0.83 -14.77
N GLU A 42 3.54 0.07 -15.23
CA GLU A 42 2.53 -0.57 -14.36
C GLU A 42 3.14 -1.48 -13.29
N ALA A 43 4.29 -2.12 -13.58
CA ALA A 43 4.99 -2.97 -12.63
C ALA A 43 5.53 -2.19 -11.41
N ALA A 44 6.06 -0.98 -11.61
CA ALA A 44 6.54 -0.13 -10.53
C ALA A 44 5.37 0.39 -9.67
N ARG A 45 4.25 0.72 -10.32
CA ARG A 45 3.01 1.10 -9.64
C ARG A 45 2.46 -0.04 -8.78
N GLY A 46 2.40 -1.26 -9.32
CA GLY A 46 1.97 -2.45 -8.57
C GLY A 46 2.92 -2.84 -7.43
N ALA A 47 4.21 -2.50 -7.51
CA ALA A 47 5.14 -2.66 -6.40
C ALA A 47 4.88 -1.63 -5.28
N ALA A 48 4.67 -0.35 -5.63
CA ALA A 48 4.33 0.70 -4.68
C ALA A 48 3.00 0.43 -3.98
N ASP A 49 1.96 0.01 -4.72
CA ASP A 49 0.65 -0.34 -4.18
C ASP A 49 0.76 -1.49 -3.16
N ARG A 50 1.55 -2.53 -3.47
CA ARG A 50 1.82 -3.64 -2.55
C ARG A 50 2.54 -3.20 -1.30
N HIS A 51 3.54 -2.33 -1.43
CA HIS A 51 4.28 -1.81 -0.29
C HIS A 51 3.36 -1.04 0.66
N LEU A 52 2.55 -0.13 0.10
CA LEU A 52 1.59 0.67 0.85
C LEU A 52 0.57 -0.20 1.60
N VAL A 53 -0.01 -1.19 0.91
CA VAL A 53 -1.00 -2.10 1.53
C VAL A 53 -0.37 -2.98 2.61
N ARG A 54 0.87 -3.45 2.44
CA ARG A 54 1.57 -4.21 3.49
C ARG A 54 1.80 -3.38 4.74
N ARG A 55 2.16 -2.11 4.57
CA ARG A 55 2.40 -1.17 5.67
C ARG A 55 1.12 -0.84 6.43
N TRP A 56 0.03 -0.57 5.70
CA TRP A 56 -1.29 -0.42 6.29
C TRP A 56 -1.72 -1.66 7.09
N ARG A 57 -1.59 -2.86 6.51
CA ARG A 57 -1.93 -4.10 7.23
C ARG A 57 -1.06 -4.34 8.46
N ALA A 58 0.22 -3.97 8.43
CA ALA A 58 1.09 -4.06 9.59
C ALA A 58 0.67 -3.11 10.72
N SER A 59 0.13 -1.93 10.38
CA SER A 59 -0.45 -1.00 11.36
C SER A 59 -1.77 -1.51 11.95
N ASP A 60 -2.60 -2.18 11.16
CA ASP A 60 -3.87 -2.76 11.62
C ASP A 60 -3.65 -4.01 12.51
N LEU A 61 -2.51 -4.70 12.33
CA LEU A 61 -2.12 -5.85 13.13
C LEU A 61 -1.54 -5.48 14.52
N VAL A 62 -1.43 -4.19 14.86
CA VAL A 62 -1.07 -3.72 16.20
C VAL A 62 -2.34 -3.23 16.91
N PRO A 63 -3.15 -4.12 17.52
CA PRO A 63 -4.22 -3.70 18.41
C PRO A 63 -3.60 -3.30 19.76
N GLY A 64 -3.43 -2.00 19.99
CA GLY A 64 -3.18 -1.43 21.31
C GLY A 64 -1.72 -1.19 21.68
N ALA A 65 -1.21 -0.01 21.31
CA ALA A 65 -0.12 0.65 22.04
C ALA A 65 -0.65 1.97 22.61
#